data_AF-A0A948DI73-F1
#
_entry.id   AF-A0A948DI73-F1
#
_cell.length_a   1.000
_cell.length_b   1.000
_cell.length_c   1.000
_cell.angle_alpha   90.00
_cell.angle_beta   90.00
_cell.angle_gamma   90.00
#
_symmetry.space_group_name_H-M   'P 1'
#
loop_
_entity.id
_entity.type
_entity.pdbx_description
1 polymer ?
#
loop_
_entity_poly.entity_id
_entity_poly.type
_entity_poly.pdbx_seq_one_letter_code
_entity_poly.pdbx_strand_id
1 'polypeptide(L)'
;MVIDDLRSKLVEYQKAGDTLRLGVLRFFFSQVKNKEIELFGQKKEMTDEDVFKVLRKEVKNRKEGIETCEKAGRTDLLEKEKAELGVYLEFAKLFPFDLETPNPMANRGK
;
A
#
# COMPACT_ATOMS: atom_id res chain seq x y z
N MET A 1 6.33 -3.25 -15.20
CA MET A 1 5.85 -3.70 -13.87
C MET A 1 4.74 -2.75 -13.44
N VAL A 2 3.80 -3.17 -12.59
CA VAL A 2 2.71 -2.28 -12.10
C VAL A 2 3.28 -1.04 -11.39
N ILE A 3 4.49 -1.14 -10.84
CA ILE A 3 5.22 -0.02 -10.25
C ILE A 3 5.48 1.13 -11.25
N ASP A 4 5.58 0.85 -12.55
CA ASP A 4 5.79 1.86 -13.59
C ASP A 4 4.50 2.65 -13.89
N ASP A 5 3.34 1.99 -13.85
CA ASP A 5 2.04 2.64 -13.96
C ASP A 5 1.79 3.57 -12.77
N LEU A 6 2.16 3.12 -11.57
CA LEU A 6 2.11 3.95 -10.36
C LEU A 6 3.03 5.17 -10.44
N ARG A 7 4.19 5.08 -11.10
CA ARG A 7 5.06 6.25 -11.33
C ARG A 7 4.40 7.28 -12.24
N SER A 8 3.64 6.83 -13.23
CA SER A 8 2.83 7.72 -14.08
C SER A 8 1.72 8.42 -13.28
N LYS A 9 1.06 7.69 -12.38
CA LYS A 9 0.06 8.27 -11.44
C LYS A 9 0.64 9.33 -10.52
N LEU A 10 1.90 9.20 -10.09
CA LEU A 10 2.57 10.23 -9.29
C LEU A 10 2.59 11.59 -9.99
N VAL A 11 2.91 11.59 -11.29
CA VAL A 11 2.95 12.81 -12.12
C VAL A 11 1.55 13.37 -12.32
N GLU A 12 0.55 12.51 -12.54
CA GLU A 12 -0.85 12.92 -12.64
C GLU A 12 -1.34 13.63 -11.36
N TYR A 13 -1.13 13.01 -10.19
CA TYR A 13 -1.55 13.59 -8.91
C TYR A 13 -0.81 14.88 -8.58
N GLN A 14 0.47 14.97 -8.93
CA GLN A 14 1.24 16.21 -8.78
C GLN A 14 0.68 17.34 -9.63
N LYS A 15 0.32 17.07 -10.90
CA LYS A 15 -0.28 18.07 -11.79
C LYS A 15 -1.70 18.47 -11.36
N ALA A 16 -2.45 17.53 -10.80
CA ALA A 16 -3.80 17.77 -10.29
C ALA A 16 -3.83 18.48 -8.92
N GLY A 17 -2.69 18.60 -8.23
CA GLY A 17 -2.65 19.14 -6.87
C GLY A 17 -3.32 18.25 -5.83
N ASP A 18 -3.46 16.95 -6.12
CA ASP A 18 -4.12 15.99 -5.23
C ASP A 18 -3.15 15.55 -4.12
N THR A 19 -3.11 16.35 -3.06
CA THR A 19 -2.17 16.16 -1.94
C THR A 19 -2.38 14.84 -1.21
N LEU A 20 -3.62 14.34 -1.12
CA LEU A 20 -3.94 13.08 -0.47
C LEU A 20 -3.36 11.90 -1.25
N ARG A 21 -3.73 11.75 -2.53
CA ARG A 21 -3.24 10.63 -3.37
C ARG A 21 -1.73 10.68 -3.54
N LEU A 22 -1.19 11.88 -3.70
CA LEU A 22 0.25 12.12 -3.81
C LEU A 22 1.01 11.74 -2.53
N GLY A 23 0.47 12.05 -1.36
CA GLY A 23 1.06 11.67 -0.07
C GLY A 23 1.08 10.16 0.13
N VAL A 24 -0.06 9.51 -0.10
CA VAL A 24 -0.20 8.04 0.01
C VAL A 24 0.73 7.33 -0.96
N LEU A 25 0.80 7.78 -2.22
CA LEU A 25 1.65 7.16 -3.24
C LEU A 25 3.15 7.29 -2.92
N ARG A 26 3.59 8.46 -2.43
CA ARG A 26 5.00 8.63 -2.00
C ARG A 26 5.35 7.74 -0.83
N PHE A 27 4.47 7.65 0.16
CA PHE A 27 4.68 6.75 1.29
C PHE A 27 4.73 5.30 0.82
N PHE A 28 3.82 4.89 -0.06
CA PHE A 28 3.82 3.56 -0.65
C PHE A 28 5.13 3.24 -1.38
N PHE A 29 5.69 4.17 -2.17
CA PHE A 29 7.01 3.97 -2.80
C PHE A 29 8.14 3.79 -1.80
N SER A 30 8.11 4.48 -0.65
CA SER A 30 9.08 4.26 0.43
C SER A 30 8.98 2.83 0.97
N GLN A 31 7.76 2.33 1.19
CA GLN A 31 7.52 0.96 1.66
C GLN A 31 7.96 -0.09 0.63
N VAL A 32 7.72 0.16 -0.65
CA VAL A 32 8.22 -0.69 -1.75
C VAL A 32 9.75 -0.68 -1.79
N LYS A 33 10.39 0.49 -1.60
CA LYS A 33 11.86 0.60 -1.56
C LYS A 33 12.45 -0.18 -0.37
N ASN A 34 11.81 -0.11 0.79
CA ASN A 34 12.20 -0.91 1.95
C ASN A 34 12.12 -2.41 1.64
N LYS A 35 11.07 -2.85 0.93
CA LYS A 35 10.94 -4.25 0.50
C LYS A 35 12.00 -4.66 -0.51
N GLU A 36 12.33 -3.79 -1.45
CA GLU A 36 13.41 -4.01 -2.42
C GLU A 36 14.77 -4.23 -1.72
N ILE A 37 15.08 -3.42 -0.70
CA ILE A 37 16.32 -3.57 0.10
C ILE A 37 16.33 -4.91 0.85
N GLU A 38 15.20 -5.32 1.44
CA GLU A 38 15.05 -6.61 2.12
C GLU A 38 15.30 -7.79 1.16
N LEU A 39 14.75 -7.73 -0.06
CA LEU A 39 14.94 -8.75 -1.09
C LEU A 39 16.37 -8.76 -1.63
N PHE A 40 17.00 -7.59 -1.79
CA PHE A 40 18.39 -7.47 -2.20
C PHE A 40 19.32 -8.18 -1.21
N GLY A 41 19.10 -8.04 0.10
CA GLY A 41 19.83 -8.79 1.12
C GLY A 41 19.70 -10.32 0.99
N GLN A 42 18.63 -10.79 0.35
CA GLN A 42 18.37 -12.21 0.04
C GLN A 42 18.79 -12.61 -1.37
N LYS A 43 19.43 -11.71 -2.14
CA LYS A 43 19.76 -11.90 -3.57
C LYS A 43 18.55 -12.24 -4.44
N LYS A 44 17.38 -11.66 -4.13
CA LYS A 44 16.15 -11.81 -4.90
C LYS A 44 15.80 -10.51 -5.60
N GLU A 45 15.25 -10.63 -6.80
CA GLU A 45 14.66 -9.51 -7.52
C GLU A 45 13.23 -9.24 -7.05
N MET A 46 12.80 -7.98 -7.13
CA MET A 46 11.46 -7.57 -6.76
C MET A 46 10.48 -7.86 -7.89
N THR A 47 9.34 -8.48 -7.54
CA THR A 47 8.27 -8.81 -8.48
C THR A 47 7.02 -7.97 -8.22
N ASP A 48 6.07 -7.96 -9.18
CA ASP A 48 4.76 -7.31 -8.98
C ASP A 48 3.97 -7.94 -7.81
N GLU A 49 4.18 -9.24 -7.53
CA GLU A 49 3.61 -9.88 -6.35
C GLU A 49 4.18 -9.31 -5.04
N ASP A 50 5.47 -8.97 -5.00
CA ASP A 50 6.09 -8.40 -3.81
C ASP A 50 5.61 -6.96 -3.56
N VAL A 51 5.45 -6.18 -4.63
CA VAL A 51 4.81 -4.86 -4.56
C VAL A 51 3.38 -4.99 -4.05
N PHE A 52 2.62 -5.98 -4.54
CA PHE A 52 1.26 -6.24 -4.07
C PHE A 52 1.20 -6.68 -2.60
N LYS A 53 2.18 -7.46 -2.12
CA LYS A 53 2.30 -7.80 -0.69
C LYS A 53 2.48 -6.57 0.18
N VAL A 54 3.28 -5.59 -0.27
CA VAL A 54 3.42 -4.29 0.42
C VAL A 54 2.08 -3.56 0.44
N LEU A 55 1.38 -3.49 -0.69
CA LEU A 55 0.06 -2.84 -0.78
C LEU A 55 -0.95 -3.49 0.17
N ARG A 56 -1.02 -4.83 0.18
CA ARG A 56 -1.91 -5.59 1.06
C ARG A 56 -1.62 -5.33 2.53
N LYS A 57 -0.33 -5.21 2.90
CA LYS A 57 0.08 -4.85 4.25
C LYS A 57 -0.42 -3.46 4.62
N GLU A 58 -0.27 -2.46 3.75
CA GLU A 58 -0.74 -1.11 4.03
C GLU A 58 -2.28 -1.03 4.12
N VAL A 59 -3.02 -1.72 3.26
CA VAL A 59 -4.48 -1.87 3.37
C VAL A 59 -4.86 -2.42 4.74
N LYS A 60 -4.17 -3.48 5.21
CA LYS A 60 -4.40 -4.05 6.54
C LYS A 60 -4.09 -3.04 7.64
N ASN A 61 -2.96 -2.34 7.57
CA ASN A 61 -2.58 -1.32 8.55
C ASN A 61 -3.63 -0.22 8.66
N ARG A 62 -4.21 0.25 7.53
CA ARG A 62 -5.27 1.27 7.56
C ARG A 62 -6.55 0.74 8.21
N LYS A 63 -6.95 -0.51 7.91
CA LYS A 63 -8.12 -1.15 8.56
C LYS A 63 -7.94 -1.27 10.08
N GLU A 64 -6.77 -1.72 10.54
CA GLU A 64 -6.46 -1.78 11.98
C GLU A 64 -6.40 -0.39 12.63
N GLY A 65 -5.89 0.62 11.90
CA GLY A 65 -5.90 2.03 12.29
C GLY A 65 -7.31 2.58 12.47
N ILE A 66 -8.22 2.30 11.53
CA ILE A 66 -9.66 2.66 11.61
C ILE A 66 -10.26 2.08 12.89
N GLU A 67 -10.14 0.78 13.12
CA GLU A 67 -10.72 0.12 14.30
C GLU A 67 -10.18 0.73 15.61
N THR A 68 -8.89 1.06 15.64
CA THR A 68 -8.24 1.66 16.81
C THR A 68 -8.74 3.08 17.06
N CYS A 69 -8.87 3.89 16.00
CA CYS A 69 -9.35 5.27 16.09
C CYS A 69 -10.83 5.34 16.47
N GLU A 70 -11.66 4.42 15.97
CA GLU A 70 -13.08 4.27 16.35
C GLU A 70 -13.21 3.96 17.83
N LYS A 71 -12.46 2.98 18.34
CA LYS A 71 -12.44 2.64 19.77
C LYS A 71 -11.96 3.79 20.65
N ALA A 72 -11.04 4.61 20.15
CA ALA A 72 -10.47 5.75 20.88
C ALA A 72 -11.27 7.06 20.72
N GLY A 73 -12.33 7.09 19.90
CA GLY A 73 -13.12 8.30 19.62
C GLY A 73 -12.34 9.40 18.87
N ARG A 74 -11.22 9.06 18.21
CA ARG A 74 -10.34 10.00 17.49
C ARG A 74 -10.82 10.21 16.06
N THR A 75 -11.91 10.94 15.91
CA THR A 75 -12.58 11.17 14.62
C THR A 75 -11.67 11.82 13.57
N ASP A 76 -10.75 12.70 13.98
CA ASP A 76 -9.76 13.33 13.09
C ASP A 76 -8.84 12.31 12.41
N LEU A 77 -8.36 11.33 13.19
CA LEU A 77 -7.49 10.26 12.68
C LEU A 77 -8.29 9.21 11.93
N LEU A 78 -9.52 8.92 12.37
CA LEU A 78 -10.41 7.97 11.71
C LEU A 78 -10.67 8.36 10.24
N GLU A 79 -11.05 9.62 10.01
CA GLU A 79 -11.35 10.10 8.66
C GLU A 79 -10.10 10.08 7.77
N LYS A 80 -8.93 10.38 8.35
CA LYS A 80 -7.65 10.23 7.65
C LYS A 80 -7.39 8.78 7.26
N GLU A 81 -7.52 7.83 8.17
CA GLU A 81 -7.30 6.41 7.90
C GLU A 81 -8.25 5.87 6.82
N LYS A 82 -9.53 6.28 6.86
CA LYS A 82 -10.53 5.94 5.82
C LYS A 82 -10.17 6.54 4.46
N ALA A 83 -9.75 7.80 4.42
CA ALA A 83 -9.34 8.47 3.20
C ALA A 83 -8.11 7.79 2.56
N GLU A 84 -7.08 7.48 3.36
CA GLU A 84 -5.90 6.77 2.89
C GLU A 84 -6.22 5.34 2.43
N LEU A 85 -7.09 4.62 3.16
CA LEU A 85 -7.57 3.29 2.74
C LEU A 85 -8.22 3.34 1.36
N GLY A 86 -9.08 4.33 1.10
CA GLY A 86 -9.71 4.53 -0.20
C GLY A 86 -8.70 4.62 -1.34
N VAL A 87 -7.62 5.38 -1.14
CA VAL A 87 -6.54 5.51 -2.13
C VAL A 87 -5.79 4.20 -2.34
N TYR A 88 -5.48 3.45 -1.28
CA TYR A 88 -4.85 2.12 -1.44
C TYR A 88 -5.73 1.13 -2.20
N LEU A 89 -7.05 1.19 -2.02
CA LEU A 89 -8.00 0.37 -2.78
C LEU A 89 -8.08 0.79 -4.25
N GLU A 90 -7.85 2.06 -4.58
CA GLU A 90 -7.69 2.50 -5.98
C GLU A 90 -6.41 1.89 -6.58
N PHE A 91 -5.30 1.90 -5.86
CA PHE A 91 -4.05 1.30 -6.33
C PHE A 91 -4.18 -0.21 -6.54
N ALA A 92 -4.93 -0.90 -5.67
CA ALA A 92 -5.17 -2.34 -5.78
C ALA A 92 -5.76 -2.75 -7.14
N LYS A 93 -6.60 -1.91 -7.74
CA LYS A 93 -7.24 -2.17 -9.05
C LYS A 93 -6.25 -2.22 -10.23
N LEU A 94 -5.03 -1.73 -10.03
CA LEU A 94 -3.97 -1.80 -11.04
C LEU A 94 -3.24 -3.15 -11.03
N PHE A 95 -3.46 -3.97 -10.01
CA PHE A 95 -2.82 -5.28 -9.89
C PHE A 95 -3.75 -6.39 -10.38
N PRO A 96 -3.21 -7.44 -11.01
CA PRO A 96 -3.99 -8.62 -11.41
C PRO A 96 -4.24 -9.59 -10.23
N PHE A 97 -4.17 -9.10 -8.99
CA PHE A 97 -4.22 -9.90 -7.76
C PHE A 97 -5.38 -9.47 -6.87
N ASP A 98 -5.97 -10.43 -6.16
CA ASP A 98 -7.11 -10.18 -5.26
C ASP A 98 -6.63 -9.96 -3.82
N LEU A 99 -7.14 -8.90 -3.17
CA LEU A 99 -6.84 -8.56 -1.77
C LEU A 99 -7.29 -9.63 -0.77
N GLU A 100 -8.28 -10.46 -1.11
CA GLU A 100 -8.87 -11.47 -0.24
C GLU A 100 -8.16 -12.82 -0.32
N THR A 101 -7.40 -13.09 -1.39
CA THR A 101 -6.66 -14.35 -1.52
C THR A 101 -5.53 -14.45 -0.47
N PRO A 102 -5.56 -15.43 0.45
CA PRO A 102 -4.49 -15.61 1.41
C PRO A 102 -3.18 -15.90 0.68
N ASN A 103 -2.12 -15.14 0.96
CA ASN A 103 -0.79 -15.42 0.45
C ASN A 103 -0.41 -16.87 0.86
N PRO A 104 -0.25 -17.81 -0.08
CA PRO A 104 0.04 -19.21 0.23
C PRO A 104 1.40 -19.39 0.95
N MET A 105 2.24 -18.35 1.00
CA MET A 105 3.51 -18.37 1.72
C MET A 105 3.47 -17.77 3.14
N ALA A 106 2.35 -17.22 3.61
CA ALA A 106 2.26 -16.59 4.93
C ALA A 106 2.30 -17.58 6.12
N ASN A 107 2.35 -18.89 5.86
CA ASN A 107 2.34 -19.94 6.89
C ASN A 107 3.65 -20.75 6.98
N ARG A 108 4.76 -20.24 6.43
CA ARG A 108 6.11 -20.83 6.66
C ARG A 108 6.81 -20.10 7.80
N GLY A 109 6.44 -20.45 9.02
CA GLY A 109 7.08 -19.98 10.24
C GLY A 109 6.45 -20.64 11.46
N LYS A 110 6.78 -21.92 11.68
CA LYS A 110 6.89 -22.47 13.03
C LYS A 110 8.32 -22.28 13.49
#